data_AF-A0AA38GN36-F1
#
_entry.id   AF-A0AA38GN36-F1
#
_cell.length_a   1.000
_cell.length_b   1.000
_cell.length_c   1.000
_cell.angle_alpha   90.00
_cell.angle_beta   90.00
_cell.angle_gamma   90.00
#
_symmetry.space_group_name_H-M   'P 1'
#
loop_
_entity.id
_entity.type
_entity.pdbx_description
1 polymer ?
#
loop_
_entity_poly.entity_id
_entity_poly.type
_entity_poly.pdbx_seq_one_letter_code
_entity_poly.pdbx_strand_id
1 'polypeptide(L)'
;LILLVARVKVNAMAIVHMSSLDTTNKQGISIKQNMTCSIEQVRVAQAIYLRGSAFNHSCDPNIHASFMSRSLLVHAIKSLPLGSPLELCYGPQVGESGLEDRQRWLKQRYSFVCKCLGCSELNLSDLALSSFRCAKHDCQGVVLDKTVTKLEKVVGTDVLAYANVCACDLALPADDKKKQSINAVATLLISPENASMRHISPGHCLSCGSLSDIERKQEVANRSLECLK
;
A
#
# COMPACT_ATOMS: atom_id res chain seq x y z
N LEU A 1 -8.25 40.01 -27.10
CA LEU A 1 -8.83 38.68 -26.84
C LEU A 1 -7.72 37.74 -26.35
N ILE A 2 -7.24 37.98 -25.13
CA ILE A 2 -6.19 37.18 -24.50
C ILE A 2 -6.85 35.86 -24.13
N LEU A 3 -6.43 34.77 -24.77
CA LEU A 3 -6.96 33.42 -24.55
C LEU A 3 -6.75 33.05 -23.07
N LEU A 4 -7.82 33.19 -22.28
CA LEU A 4 -8.05 32.45 -21.04
C LEU A 4 -8.18 30.97 -21.41
N VAL A 5 -7.07 30.32 -21.75
CA VAL A 5 -7.00 28.87 -21.75
C VAL A 5 -7.03 28.48 -20.30
N ALA A 6 -8.24 28.23 -19.77
CA ALA A 6 -8.39 27.49 -18.53
C ALA A 6 -7.50 26.24 -18.67
N ARG A 7 -6.48 26.13 -17.81
CA ARG A 7 -5.62 24.94 -17.75
C ARG A 7 -6.49 23.77 -17.34
N VAL A 8 -7.14 23.10 -18.28
CA VAL A 8 -7.79 21.82 -18.03
C VAL A 8 -6.65 20.86 -17.68
N LYS A 9 -6.50 20.55 -16.39
CA LYS A 9 -5.60 19.50 -15.94
C LYS A 9 -6.21 18.18 -16.39
N VAL A 10 -5.82 17.72 -17.57
CA VAL A 10 -6.19 16.40 -18.09
C VAL A 10 -5.18 15.37 -17.58
N ASN A 11 -5.69 14.22 -17.14
CA ASN A 11 -4.85 13.11 -16.72
C ASN A 11 -4.48 12.30 -17.98
N ALA A 12 -3.19 12.20 -18.26
CA ALA A 12 -2.69 11.28 -19.27
C ALA A 12 -2.58 9.88 -18.65
N MET A 13 -3.27 8.91 -19.25
CA MET A 13 -3.35 7.55 -18.74
C MET A 13 -2.36 6.64 -19.47
N ALA A 14 -1.70 5.77 -18.71
CA ALA A 14 -0.88 4.70 -19.24
C ALA A 14 -1.78 3.61 -19.80
N ILE A 15 -1.63 3.28 -21.09
CA ILE A 15 -2.26 2.07 -21.65
C ILE A 15 -1.33 0.91 -21.34
N VAL A 16 -1.86 -0.08 -20.62
CA VAL A 16 -1.12 -1.27 -20.18
C VAL A 16 -1.69 -2.53 -20.83
N HIS A 17 -0.80 -3.47 -21.13
CA HIS A 17 -1.12 -4.81 -21.57
C HIS A 17 -0.66 -5.82 -20.51
N MET A 18 -1.51 -6.79 -20.18
CA MET A 18 -1.17 -7.86 -19.23
C MET A 18 -0.38 -8.95 -19.98
N SER A 19 0.86 -9.18 -19.61
CA SER A 19 1.67 -10.30 -20.14
C SER A 19 1.82 -11.39 -19.09
N SER A 20 1.68 -12.65 -19.52
CA SER A 20 2.03 -13.83 -18.72
C SER A 20 3.26 -14.49 -19.34
N LEU A 21 4.22 -14.89 -18.51
CA LEU A 21 5.46 -15.55 -18.97
C LEU A 21 5.28 -17.03 -19.35
N ASP A 22 4.08 -17.60 -19.28
CA ASP A 22 3.89 -19.07 -19.36
C ASP A 22 3.77 -19.66 -20.79
N THR A 23 4.10 -18.92 -21.85
CA THR A 23 3.92 -19.42 -23.23
C THR A 23 5.15 -19.35 -24.13
N THR A 24 6.33 -19.76 -23.63
CA THR A 24 7.40 -20.28 -24.52
C THR A 24 8.32 -21.27 -23.78
N ASN A 25 7.90 -22.54 -23.64
CA ASN A 25 8.85 -23.65 -23.65
C ASN A 25 8.16 -24.97 -24.00
N LYS A 26 8.03 -25.22 -25.31
CA LYS A 26 7.94 -26.59 -25.81
C LYS A 26 9.36 -27.18 -25.78
N GLN A 27 9.73 -27.82 -24.68
CA GLN A 27 10.49 -29.07 -24.63
C GLN A 27 10.75 -29.44 -23.16
N GLY A 28 10.57 -30.73 -22.87
CA GLY A 28 10.26 -31.24 -21.55
C GLY A 28 11.35 -31.08 -20.50
N ILE A 29 10.91 -31.02 -19.24
CA ILE A 29 11.32 -31.86 -18.11
C ILE A 29 10.29 -31.61 -16.98
N SER A 30 9.78 -32.70 -16.42
CA SER A 30 8.83 -32.72 -15.30
C SER A 30 9.50 -32.21 -14.02
N ILE A 31 9.04 -31.08 -13.49
CA ILE A 31 9.23 -30.72 -12.08
C ILE A 31 7.87 -30.24 -11.56
N LYS A 32 7.31 -30.95 -10.57
CA LYS A 32 6.18 -30.47 -9.75
C LYS A 32 6.66 -29.30 -8.89
N GLN A 33 6.79 -28.11 -9.46
CA GLN A 33 6.87 -26.85 -8.73
C GLN A 33 5.46 -26.26 -8.67
N ASN A 34 5.04 -25.73 -7.53
CA ASN A 34 3.85 -24.89 -7.43
C ASN A 34 4.02 -23.73 -8.41
N MET A 35 3.39 -23.83 -9.58
CA MET A 35 3.50 -22.84 -10.64
C MET A 35 2.81 -21.56 -10.16
N THR A 36 3.62 -20.59 -9.77
CA THR A 36 3.14 -19.22 -9.60
C THR A 36 3.28 -18.56 -10.96
N CYS A 37 2.14 -18.30 -11.62
CA CYS A 37 2.11 -17.55 -12.86
C CYS A 37 2.52 -16.10 -12.56
N SER A 38 3.60 -15.62 -13.19
CA SER A 38 3.95 -14.21 -13.12
C SER A 38 3.17 -13.47 -14.19
N ILE A 39 2.36 -12.51 -13.74
CA ILE A 39 1.60 -11.60 -14.59
C ILE A 39 2.17 -10.21 -14.41
N GLU A 40 2.52 -9.55 -15.50
CA GLU A 40 3.09 -8.21 -15.51
C GLU A 40 2.19 -7.24 -16.28
N GLN A 41 2.11 -6.00 -15.79
CA GLN A 41 1.50 -4.88 -16.50
C GLN A 41 2.55 -4.12 -17.31
N VAL A 42 2.61 -4.38 -18.61
CA VAL A 42 3.55 -3.73 -19.53
C VAL A 42 2.91 -2.48 -20.12
N ARG A 43 3.54 -1.32 -19.93
CA ARG A 43 3.11 -0.06 -20.57
C ARG A 43 3.39 -0.13 -22.06
N VAL A 44 2.34 0.01 -22.88
CA VAL A 44 2.44 -0.04 -24.34
C VAL A 44 2.20 1.31 -25.01
N ALA A 45 1.46 2.21 -24.35
CA ALA A 45 1.20 3.56 -24.87
C ALA A 45 0.78 4.55 -23.76
N GLN A 46 0.56 5.80 -24.14
CA GLN A 46 -0.01 6.85 -23.31
C GLN A 46 -1.12 7.57 -24.09
N ALA A 47 -2.26 7.83 -23.46
CA ALA A 47 -3.41 8.47 -24.10
C ALA A 47 -4.15 9.43 -23.15
N ILE A 48 -4.90 10.36 -23.73
CA ILE A 48 -5.76 11.28 -23.01
C ILE A 48 -7.21 10.84 -23.24
N TYR A 49 -7.90 10.52 -22.15
CA TYR A 49 -9.33 10.23 -22.15
C TYR A 49 -10.05 11.36 -21.44
N LEU A 50 -10.78 12.21 -22.16
CA LEU A 50 -11.42 13.39 -21.59
C LEU A 50 -12.38 13.03 -20.45
N ARG A 51 -13.25 12.03 -20.67
CA ARG A 51 -14.15 11.52 -19.62
C ARG A 51 -13.40 10.81 -18.50
N GLY A 52 -12.36 10.03 -18.83
CA GLY A 52 -11.51 9.36 -17.85
C GLY A 52 -10.75 10.33 -16.94
N SER A 53 -10.40 11.51 -17.47
CA SER A 53 -9.70 12.55 -16.71
C SER A 53 -10.58 13.25 -15.67
N ALA A 54 -11.90 13.06 -15.73
CA ALA A 54 -12.83 13.65 -14.76
C ALA A 54 -12.89 12.87 -13.43
N PHE A 55 -12.43 11.62 -13.41
CA PHE A 55 -12.40 10.82 -12.18
C PHE A 55 -11.28 11.30 -11.27
N ASN A 56 -11.62 11.63 -10.03
CA ASN A 56 -10.64 12.00 -9.01
C ASN A 56 -9.85 10.80 -8.51
N HIS A 57 -8.79 11.10 -7.76
CA HIS A 57 -7.95 10.07 -7.17
C HIS A 57 -8.47 9.58 -5.82
N SER A 58 -8.43 8.27 -5.60
CA SER A 58 -8.41 7.66 -4.25
C SER A 58 -7.31 6.59 -4.19
N CYS A 59 -6.58 6.53 -3.07
CA CYS A 59 -5.62 5.47 -2.79
C CYS A 59 -6.32 4.14 -2.43
N ASP A 60 -7.62 4.18 -2.16
CA ASP A 60 -8.51 3.03 -1.99
C ASP A 60 -9.70 3.17 -2.97
N PRO A 61 -9.45 2.97 -4.28
CA PRO A 61 -10.39 3.34 -5.33
C PRO A 61 -11.69 2.53 -5.30
N ASN A 62 -12.72 3.06 -5.95
CA ASN A 62 -13.99 2.37 -6.13
C ASN A 62 -14.30 2.01 -7.60
N ILE A 63 -13.48 2.52 -8.52
CA ILE A 63 -13.46 2.12 -9.92
C ILE A 63 -12.05 1.69 -10.35
N HIS A 64 -12.01 0.79 -11.33
CA HIS A 64 -10.80 0.34 -12.00
C HIS A 64 -10.87 0.65 -13.49
N ALA A 65 -9.76 1.13 -14.06
CA ALA A 65 -9.61 1.40 -15.49
C ALA A 65 -8.90 0.23 -16.17
N SER A 66 -9.51 -0.34 -17.20
CA SER A 66 -8.85 -1.27 -18.12
C SER A 66 -8.93 -0.76 -19.55
N PHE A 67 -8.14 -1.38 -20.44
CA PHE A 67 -8.06 -0.95 -21.84
C PHE A 67 -8.42 -2.12 -22.75
N MET A 68 -9.31 -1.84 -23.71
CA MET A 68 -9.57 -2.73 -24.84
C MET A 68 -9.13 -1.99 -26.11
N SER A 69 -7.95 -2.35 -26.61
CA SER A 69 -7.26 -1.63 -27.68
C SER A 69 -7.08 -0.15 -27.32
N ARG A 70 -7.82 0.77 -27.96
CA ARG A 70 -7.76 2.22 -27.71
C ARG A 70 -8.87 2.72 -26.79
N SER A 71 -9.79 1.85 -26.39
CA SER A 71 -10.95 2.21 -25.58
C SER A 71 -10.64 2.05 -24.09
N LEU A 72 -10.92 3.11 -23.32
CA LEU A 72 -10.92 3.07 -21.86
C LEU A 72 -12.22 2.43 -21.38
N LEU A 73 -12.10 1.36 -20.60
CA LEU A 73 -13.20 0.70 -19.89
C LEU A 73 -13.07 1.03 -18.40
N VAL A 74 -14.17 1.43 -17.78
CA VAL A 74 -14.22 1.78 -16.35
C VAL A 74 -15.19 0.84 -15.67
N HIS A 75 -14.70 0.14 -14.66
CA HIS A 75 -15.44 -0.89 -13.93
C HIS A 75 -15.61 -0.44 -12.49
N ALA A 76 -16.82 -0.52 -11.94
CA ALA A 76 -16.99 -0.43 -10.50
C ALA A 76 -16.41 -1.68 -9.83
N ILE A 77 -15.59 -1.49 -8.79
CA ILE A 77 -14.96 -2.58 -8.02
C ILE A 77 -15.48 -2.64 -6.58
N LYS A 78 -16.37 -1.71 -6.21
CA LYS A 78 -17.06 -1.66 -4.93
C LYS A 78 -18.54 -1.37 -5.16
N SER A 79 -19.39 -1.82 -4.24
CA SER A 79 -20.77 -1.37 -4.18
C SER A 79 -20.79 0.11 -3.76
N LEU A 80 -21.58 0.93 -4.46
CA LEU A 80 -21.62 2.37 -4.27
C LEU A 80 -23.08 2.84 -4.20
N PRO A 81 -23.44 3.63 -3.18
CA PRO A 81 -24.70 4.36 -3.16
C PRO A 81 -24.85 5.26 -4.41
N LEU A 82 -26.09 5.52 -4.79
CA LEU A 82 -26.39 6.46 -5.87
C LEU A 82 -25.84 7.85 -5.52
N GLY A 83 -25.14 8.46 -6.47
CA GLY A 83 -24.54 9.79 -6.30
C GLY A 83 -23.16 9.81 -5.64
N SER A 84 -22.61 8.65 -5.24
CA SER A 84 -21.23 8.58 -4.77
C SER A 84 -20.24 8.97 -5.88
N PRO A 85 -19.15 9.69 -5.54
CA PRO A 85 -18.11 10.03 -6.50
C PRO A 85 -17.38 8.77 -6.97
N LEU A 86 -17.08 8.72 -8.28
CA LEU A 86 -16.27 7.67 -8.87
C LEU A 86 -14.79 8.07 -8.83
N GLU A 87 -13.98 7.24 -8.17
CA GLU A 87 -12.59 7.55 -7.85
C GLU A 87 -11.64 6.44 -8.30
N LEU A 88 -10.63 6.83 -9.07
CA LEU A 88 -9.63 5.94 -9.67
C LEU A 88 -8.30 6.04 -8.91
N CYS A 89 -7.50 4.97 -8.91
CA CYS A 89 -6.10 5.11 -8.47
C CYS A 89 -5.22 5.66 -9.61
N TYR A 90 -4.46 6.72 -9.34
CA TYR A 90 -3.57 7.35 -10.33
C TYR A 90 -2.17 6.73 -10.36
N GLY A 91 -1.86 5.87 -9.39
CA GLY A 91 -0.54 5.29 -9.19
C GLY A 91 -0.54 4.44 -7.92
N PRO A 92 0.04 4.92 -6.80
CA PRO A 92 0.23 4.08 -5.63
C PRO A 92 -1.06 3.95 -4.81
N GLN A 93 -1.41 2.72 -4.45
CA GLN A 93 -2.58 2.37 -3.65
C GLN A 93 -2.21 1.90 -2.23
N VAL A 94 -3.20 1.90 -1.34
CA VAL A 94 -3.09 1.24 -0.04
C VAL A 94 -2.71 -0.23 -0.25
N GLY A 95 -1.82 -0.76 0.59
CA GLY A 95 -1.31 -2.14 0.44
C GLY A 95 -0.03 -2.25 -0.38
N GLU A 96 0.15 -1.41 -1.40
CA GLU A 96 1.34 -1.45 -2.27
C GLU A 96 2.47 -0.53 -1.80
N SER A 97 2.13 0.61 -1.20
CA SER A 97 3.11 1.61 -0.77
C SER A 97 2.63 2.30 0.50
N GLY A 98 3.54 2.73 1.37
CA GLY A 98 3.19 3.40 2.61
C GLY A 98 2.61 4.80 2.38
N LEU A 99 1.85 5.31 3.36
CA LEU A 99 1.17 6.61 3.30
C LEU A 99 2.08 7.77 2.83
N GLU A 100 3.29 7.85 3.39
CA GLU A 100 4.24 8.91 3.02
C GLU A 100 4.64 8.85 1.55
N ASP A 101 4.87 7.65 1.02
CA ASP A 101 5.27 7.46 -0.37
C ASP A 101 4.11 7.79 -1.31
N ARG A 102 2.88 7.40 -0.96
CA ARG A 102 1.68 7.78 -1.71
C ARG A 102 1.53 9.30 -1.79
N GLN A 103 1.60 9.99 -0.65
CA GLN A 103 1.48 11.45 -0.58
C GLN A 103 2.60 12.16 -1.33
N ARG A 104 3.84 11.70 -1.17
CA ARG A 104 5.00 12.27 -1.87
C ARG A 104 4.85 12.12 -3.38
N TRP A 105 4.47 10.93 -3.85
CA TRP A 105 4.30 10.63 -5.27
C TRP A 105 3.19 11.48 -5.91
N LEU A 106 2.03 11.58 -5.26
CA LEU A 106 0.90 12.38 -5.75
C LEU A 106 1.22 13.87 -5.76
N LYS A 107 1.90 14.37 -4.72
CA LYS A 107 2.34 15.78 -4.67
C LYS A 107 3.34 16.10 -5.77
N GLN A 108 4.29 15.20 -6.04
CA GLN A 108 5.28 15.39 -7.10
C GLN A 108 4.66 15.33 -8.51
N ARG A 109 3.72 14.42 -8.75
CA ARG A 109 3.20 14.16 -10.11
C ARG A 109 1.94 14.94 -10.46
N TYR A 110 1.09 15.24 -9.47
CA TYR A 110 -0.22 15.87 -9.66
C TYR A 110 -0.41 17.13 -8.81
N SER A 111 0.54 17.46 -7.92
CA SER A 111 0.55 18.69 -7.12
C SER A 111 -0.67 18.86 -6.21
N PHE A 112 -1.14 17.77 -5.61
CA PHE A 112 -2.15 17.79 -4.55
C PHE A 112 -1.77 16.89 -3.38
N VAL A 113 -2.45 17.06 -2.25
CA VAL A 113 -2.37 16.20 -1.07
C VAL A 113 -3.65 15.37 -1.03
N CYS A 114 -3.52 14.05 -1.01
CA CYS A 114 -4.68 13.16 -1.03
C CYS A 114 -5.36 13.14 0.35
N LYS A 115 -6.69 13.16 0.35
CA LYS A 115 -7.53 13.12 1.57
C LYS A 115 -8.60 12.02 1.51
N CYS A 116 -8.40 11.01 0.67
CA CYS A 116 -9.31 9.85 0.63
C CYS A 116 -9.25 9.05 1.94
N LEU A 117 -10.21 8.15 2.16
CA LEU A 117 -10.26 7.28 3.34
C LEU A 117 -8.94 6.52 3.56
N GLY A 118 -8.38 5.94 2.49
CA GLY A 118 -7.06 5.28 2.52
C GLY A 118 -5.88 6.18 2.91
N CYS A 119 -6.05 7.50 3.04
CA CYS A 119 -5.04 8.44 3.52
C CYS A 119 -5.42 9.16 4.81
N SER A 120 -6.71 9.20 5.16
CA SER A 120 -7.20 9.82 6.40
C SER A 120 -7.36 8.82 7.54
N GLU A 121 -7.36 7.52 7.24
CA GLU A 121 -7.51 6.45 8.23
C GLU A 121 -6.22 5.63 8.39
N LEU A 122 -6.10 4.98 9.56
CA LEU A 122 -4.98 4.08 9.82
C LEU A 122 -5.20 2.78 9.03
N ASN A 123 -4.27 2.47 8.12
CA ASN A 123 -4.29 1.24 7.36
C ASN A 123 -3.26 0.27 7.92
N LEU A 124 -3.67 -0.96 8.24
CA LEU A 124 -2.76 -2.00 8.74
C LEU A 124 -1.61 -2.28 7.77
N SER A 125 -1.85 -2.15 6.46
CA SER A 125 -0.79 -2.27 5.46
C SER A 125 0.28 -1.20 5.61
N ASP A 126 -0.10 0.04 5.94
CA ASP A 126 0.86 1.14 6.14
C ASP A 126 1.72 0.89 7.37
N LEU A 127 1.11 0.33 8.42
CA LEU A 127 1.82 -0.09 9.61
C LEU A 127 2.76 -1.26 9.31
N ALA A 128 2.28 -2.28 8.58
CA ALA A 128 3.08 -3.44 8.20
C ALA A 128 4.31 -3.03 7.35
N LEU A 129 4.11 -2.17 6.35
CA LEU A 129 5.19 -1.65 5.49
C LEU A 129 6.21 -0.78 6.25
N SER A 130 5.82 -0.21 7.39
CA SER A 130 6.69 0.61 8.26
C SER A 130 7.19 -0.14 9.50
N SER A 131 7.03 -1.47 9.53
CA SER A 131 7.36 -2.30 10.68
C SER A 131 8.55 -3.21 10.42
N PHE A 132 9.36 -3.41 11.46
CA PHE A 132 10.55 -4.26 11.43
C PHE A 132 10.52 -5.27 12.57
N ARG A 133 11.18 -6.41 12.37
CA ARG A 133 11.41 -7.37 13.45
C ARG A 133 12.43 -6.83 14.46
N CYS A 134 12.18 -7.08 15.74
CA CYS A 134 13.12 -6.81 16.82
C CYS A 134 14.49 -7.45 16.54
N ALA A 135 15.56 -6.72 16.89
CA ALA A 135 16.94 -7.19 16.72
C ALA A 135 17.36 -8.23 17.78
N LYS A 136 16.69 -8.24 18.94
CA LYS A 136 17.04 -9.09 20.07
C LYS A 136 16.76 -10.55 19.74
N HIS A 137 17.73 -11.42 20.01
CA HIS A 137 17.55 -12.88 19.90
C HIS A 137 16.34 -13.31 20.76
N ASP A 138 15.56 -14.26 20.26
CA ASP A 138 14.31 -14.77 20.87
C ASP A 138 13.17 -13.76 21.05
N CYS A 139 13.31 -12.51 20.59
CA CYS A 139 12.22 -11.55 20.57
C CYS A 139 11.51 -11.57 19.20
N GLN A 140 10.20 -11.88 19.22
CA GLN A 140 9.33 -11.78 18.04
C GLN A 140 8.57 -10.44 17.97
N GLY A 141 9.03 -9.45 18.73
CA GLY A 141 8.41 -8.14 18.78
C GLY A 141 8.63 -7.33 17.51
N VAL A 142 7.78 -6.33 17.35
CA VAL A 142 7.77 -5.41 16.23
C VAL A 142 8.39 -4.07 16.65
N VAL A 143 9.17 -3.47 15.77
CA VAL A 143 9.73 -2.13 15.91
C VAL A 143 9.15 -1.28 14.78
N LEU A 144 8.56 -0.14 15.13
CA LEU A 144 7.96 0.77 14.15
C LEU A 144 8.95 1.84 13.72
N ASP A 145 8.91 2.19 12.43
CA ASP A 145 9.66 3.32 11.88
C ASP A 145 9.08 4.67 12.34
N LYS A 146 9.88 5.73 12.21
CA LYS A 146 9.50 7.13 12.49
C LYS A 146 8.31 7.61 11.67
N THR A 147 8.00 6.94 10.55
CA THR A 147 6.84 7.25 9.70
C THR A 147 5.50 7.08 10.45
N VAL A 148 5.46 6.25 11.50
CA VAL A 148 4.26 6.04 12.34
C VAL A 148 3.83 7.30 13.09
N THR A 149 4.78 8.15 13.52
CA THR A 149 4.44 9.42 14.20
C THR A 149 3.70 10.42 13.30
N LYS A 150 3.88 10.31 11.98
CA LYS A 150 3.15 11.12 11.01
C LYS A 150 1.79 10.51 10.69
N LEU A 151 1.67 9.18 10.68
CA LEU A 151 0.38 8.49 10.59
C LEU A 151 -0.52 8.90 11.77
N GLU A 152 -0.01 8.88 13.00
CA GLU A 152 -0.74 9.34 14.20
C GLU A 152 -1.26 10.77 14.06
N LYS A 153 -0.42 11.69 13.58
CA LYS A 153 -0.80 13.10 13.36
C LYS A 153 -1.87 13.28 12.28
N VAL A 154 -1.91 12.39 11.29
CA VAL A 154 -2.88 12.46 10.18
C VAL A 154 -4.22 11.86 10.59
N VAL A 155 -4.22 10.74 11.33
CA VAL A 155 -5.45 10.01 11.68
C VAL A 155 -6.08 10.56 12.98
N GLY A 156 -5.34 11.31 13.78
CA GLY A 156 -5.87 12.01 14.97
C GLY A 156 -6.40 11.07 16.07
N THR A 157 -6.07 9.78 15.99
CA THR A 157 -6.41 8.74 16.96
C THR A 157 -5.15 8.05 17.43
N ASP A 158 -5.16 7.62 18.70
CA ASP A 158 -4.14 6.75 19.25
C ASP A 158 -4.16 5.42 18.47
N VAL A 159 -3.04 5.08 17.84
CA VAL A 159 -2.88 3.87 17.01
C VAL A 159 -3.29 2.61 17.78
N LEU A 160 -3.16 2.62 19.11
CA LEU A 160 -3.60 1.53 20.01
C LEU A 160 -5.13 1.41 20.12
N ALA A 161 -5.88 2.50 19.98
CA ALA A 161 -7.35 2.48 20.00
C ALA A 161 -7.92 1.93 18.68
N TYR A 162 -7.27 2.20 17.55
CA TYR A 162 -7.71 1.72 16.23
C TYR A 162 -7.33 0.25 15.98
N ALA A 163 -6.19 -0.19 16.51
CA ALA A 163 -5.79 -1.58 16.50
C ALA A 163 -6.89 -2.49 17.10
N ASN A 164 -7.55 -2.07 18.19
CA ASN A 164 -8.69 -2.77 18.79
C ASN A 164 -9.90 -2.95 17.84
N VAL A 165 -10.09 -2.10 16.84
CA VAL A 165 -11.24 -2.14 15.92
C VAL A 165 -11.04 -3.14 14.77
N CYS A 166 -9.80 -3.30 14.29
CA CYS A 166 -9.50 -4.20 13.17
C CYS A 166 -9.41 -5.70 13.54
N ALA A 167 -9.54 -6.07 14.81
CA ALA A 167 -9.53 -7.47 15.25
C ALA A 167 -10.72 -8.29 14.72
N CYS A 168 -11.79 -7.64 14.26
CA CYS A 168 -13.05 -8.33 13.98
C CYS A 168 -13.16 -8.99 12.60
N ASP A 169 -12.40 -8.56 11.57
CA ASP A 169 -12.74 -8.96 10.18
C ASP A 169 -11.61 -9.55 9.32
N LEU A 170 -10.44 -9.89 9.88
CA LEU A 170 -9.35 -10.51 9.12
C LEU A 170 -9.47 -12.05 9.04
N ALA A 171 -10.51 -12.53 8.36
CA ALA A 171 -10.59 -13.93 7.94
C ALA A 171 -9.75 -14.16 6.68
N LEU A 172 -8.42 -14.31 6.83
CA LEU A 172 -7.54 -14.70 5.73
C LEU A 172 -7.44 -16.24 5.59
N PRO A 173 -7.56 -16.80 4.38
CA PRO A 173 -7.32 -18.22 4.12
C PRO A 173 -5.80 -18.46 4.05
N ALA A 174 -5.18 -18.76 5.19
CA ALA A 174 -3.80 -19.22 5.26
C ALA A 174 -3.64 -20.43 6.18
N ASP A 175 -2.66 -21.27 5.86
CA ASP A 175 -2.22 -22.46 6.61
C ASP A 175 -1.98 -22.13 8.10
N ASP A 176 -2.33 -23.06 9.01
CA ASP A 176 -2.55 -22.81 10.44
C ASP A 176 -1.33 -22.24 11.18
N LYS A 177 -0.11 -22.53 10.69
CA LYS A 177 1.14 -21.95 11.24
C LYS A 177 1.38 -20.49 10.82
N LYS A 178 0.94 -20.08 9.62
CA LYS A 178 1.03 -18.67 9.16
C LYS A 178 -0.05 -17.81 9.80
N LYS A 179 -1.25 -18.35 10.04
CA LYS A 179 -2.32 -17.69 10.82
C LYS A 179 -1.83 -17.29 12.20
N GLN A 180 -1.11 -18.17 12.91
CA GLN A 180 -0.57 -17.85 14.23
C GLN A 180 0.45 -16.70 14.21
N SER A 181 1.26 -16.60 13.16
CA SER A 181 2.29 -15.56 13.06
C SER A 181 1.69 -14.19 12.71
N ILE A 182 0.74 -14.16 11.76
CA ILE A 182 0.03 -12.93 11.38
C ILE A 182 -0.89 -12.48 12.52
N ASN A 183 -1.64 -13.40 13.13
CA ASN A 183 -2.45 -13.09 14.31
C ASN A 183 -1.57 -12.71 15.51
N ALA A 184 -0.39 -13.29 15.72
CA ALA A 184 0.48 -12.85 16.80
C ALA A 184 0.98 -11.41 16.57
N VAL A 185 1.33 -11.03 15.34
CA VAL A 185 1.71 -9.66 15.00
C VAL A 185 0.52 -8.70 15.15
N ALA A 186 -0.65 -9.07 14.65
CA ALA A 186 -1.87 -8.29 14.83
C ALA A 186 -2.21 -8.17 16.33
N THR A 187 -2.30 -9.27 17.08
CA THR A 187 -2.58 -9.27 18.53
C THR A 187 -1.52 -8.50 19.33
N LEU A 188 -0.23 -8.52 18.96
CA LEU A 188 0.80 -7.71 19.62
C LEU A 188 0.63 -6.20 19.37
N LEU A 189 0.07 -5.82 18.22
CA LEU A 189 -0.30 -4.44 17.91
C LEU A 189 -1.63 -4.04 18.56
N ILE A 190 -2.47 -5.02 18.91
CA ILE A 190 -3.90 -4.83 19.25
C ILE A 190 -4.24 -5.13 20.73
N SER A 191 -3.44 -5.87 21.51
CA SER A 191 -3.91 -6.41 22.80
C SER A 191 -4.14 -5.34 23.90
N PRO A 192 -5.36 -5.25 24.49
CA PRO A 192 -5.78 -4.17 25.38
C PRO A 192 -5.16 -4.20 26.79
N GLU A 193 -4.64 -5.34 27.25
CA GLU A 193 -4.13 -5.50 28.63
C GLU A 193 -2.84 -4.71 28.91
N ASN A 194 -2.25 -4.08 27.89
CA ASN A 194 -1.04 -3.25 28.01
C ASN A 194 -1.17 -1.84 27.40
N ALA A 195 -2.37 -1.44 26.99
CA ALA A 195 -2.60 -0.21 26.23
C ALA A 195 -2.29 1.06 27.04
N SER A 196 -2.40 1.02 28.36
CA SER A 196 -2.24 2.20 29.22
C SER A 196 -0.79 2.62 29.51
N MET A 197 0.24 1.88 29.02
CA MET A 197 1.64 2.15 29.39
C MET A 197 2.68 2.03 28.26
N ARG A 198 2.29 1.82 27.00
CA ARG A 198 3.26 1.72 25.90
C ARG A 198 3.28 3.00 25.09
N HIS A 199 4.15 3.93 25.48
CA HIS A 199 4.57 5.00 24.58
C HIS A 199 5.12 4.38 23.29
N ILE A 200 4.41 4.55 22.18
CA ILE A 200 4.92 4.22 20.85
C ILE A 200 6.08 5.18 20.58
N SER A 201 7.30 4.70 20.81
CA SER A 201 8.52 5.41 20.50
C SER A 201 9.09 4.80 19.24
N PRO A 202 9.19 5.55 18.12
CA PRO A 202 9.89 5.09 16.94
C PRO A 202 11.23 4.47 17.28
N GLY A 203 11.59 3.39 16.58
CA GLY A 203 12.82 2.68 16.84
C GLY A 203 12.82 1.83 18.11
N HIS A 204 11.74 1.74 18.89
CA HIS A 204 11.66 0.82 20.03
C HIS A 204 10.77 -0.38 19.74
N CYS A 205 11.17 -1.54 20.28
CA CYS A 205 10.37 -2.76 20.19
C CYS A 205 9.12 -2.68 21.08
N LEU A 206 7.95 -2.90 20.48
CA LEU A 206 6.66 -2.88 21.18
C LEU A 206 6.48 -4.02 22.19
N SER A 207 7.31 -5.07 22.12
CA SER A 207 7.26 -6.23 23.02
C SER A 207 8.26 -6.14 24.16
N CYS A 208 9.55 -5.88 23.87
CA CYS A 208 10.61 -5.91 24.87
C CYS A 208 11.23 -4.54 25.19
N GLY A 209 10.76 -3.46 24.54
CA GLY A 209 11.24 -2.09 24.76
C GLY A 209 12.65 -1.81 24.22
N SER A 210 13.34 -2.78 23.62
CA SER A 210 14.71 -2.57 23.13
C SER A 210 14.74 -1.55 21.99
N LEU A 211 15.70 -0.61 22.05
CA LEU A 211 16.02 0.27 20.95
C LEU A 211 16.61 -0.53 19.79
N SER A 212 16.10 -0.30 18.59
CA SER A 212 16.63 -0.77 17.33
C SER A 212 16.95 0.44 16.47
N ASP A 213 18.21 0.57 16.11
CA ASP A 213 18.69 1.56 15.15
C ASP A 213 18.21 1.17 13.74
N ILE A 214 17.00 1.63 13.39
CA ILE A 214 16.35 1.37 12.09
C ILE A 214 17.11 2.09 10.96
N GLU A 215 17.63 3.30 11.22
CA GLU A 215 18.30 4.12 10.21
C GLU A 215 19.57 3.42 9.70
N ARG A 216 20.41 2.92 10.61
CA ARG A 216 21.59 2.14 10.24
C ARG A 216 21.24 0.87 9.46
N LYS A 217 20.10 0.23 9.78
CA LYS A 217 19.64 -0.98 9.06
C LYS A 217 19.10 -0.67 7.66
N GLN A 218 18.35 0.42 7.49
CA GLN A 218 17.89 0.91 6.19
C GLN A 218 19.07 1.31 5.30
N GLU A 219 20.08 1.96 5.86
CA GLU A 219 21.28 2.35 5.11
C GLU A 219 22.11 1.14 4.66
N VAL A 220 22.26 0.12 5.51
CA VAL A 220 22.90 -1.15 5.12
C VAL A 220 22.07 -1.87 4.03
N ALA A 221 20.75 -1.89 4.14
CA ALA A 221 19.88 -2.51 3.13
C ALA A 221 19.96 -1.78 1.77
N ASN A 222 19.95 -0.45 1.78
CA ASN A 222 20.04 0.38 0.57
C ASN A 222 21.41 0.22 -0.11
N ARG A 223 22.51 0.22 0.65
CA ARG A 223 23.86 -0.05 0.11
C ARG A 223 23.97 -1.46 -0.47
N SER A 224 23.29 -2.44 0.13
CA SER A 224 23.26 -3.81 -0.41
C SER A 224 22.51 -3.89 -1.75
N LEU A 225 21.44 -3.10 -1.92
CA LEU A 225 20.68 -2.98 -3.17
C LEU A 225 21.45 -2.24 -4.27
N GLU A 226 22.30 -1.26 -3.91
CA GLU A 226 23.18 -0.58 -4.85
C GLU A 226 24.29 -1.50 -5.38
N CYS A 227 24.80 -2.42 -4.56
CA CYS A 227 25.79 -3.42 -5.01
C CYS A 227 25.22 -4.52 -5.92
N LEU A 228 23.88 -4.61 -6.06
CA LEU A 228 23.19 -5.57 -6.94
C LEU A 228 22.79 -4.97 -8.30
N LYS A 229 23.03 -3.67 -8.52
CA LYS A 229 22.84 -2.99 -9.80
C LYS A 229 24.15 -2.87 -10.57
#